data_AF-A0A081BS71-F1
#
_entry.id   AF-A0A081BS71-F1
#
_cell.length_a   1.000
_cell.length_b   1.000
_cell.length_c   1.000
_cell.angle_alpha   90.00
_cell.angle_beta   90.00
_cell.angle_gamma   90.00
#
_symmetry.space_group_name_H-M   'P 1'
#
loop_
_entity.id
_entity.type
_entity.pdbx_description
1 polymer ?
#
loop_
_entity_poly.entity_id
_entity_poly.type
_entity_poly.pdbx_seq_one_letter_code
_entity_poly.pdbx_strand_id
1 'polypeptide(L)'
;MISLALPPFLHFLLLFIWIAVSGFFFAKVEIQIEGEAGWAANLPTWRIEEHWLLDIFWGSRPMTGYHAWVFSFMCAVFHLPVTLLGQWSLAIEARILASLMYFWMIEDFLWFVLNPAYGLAKFRPGDIHWHKHWVWRVPVDYAVFAAVGAALFWYSFR
;
A
#
# COMPACT_ATOMS: atom_id res chain seq x y z
N MET A 1 24.85 27.16 10.02
CA MET A 1 23.50 26.60 10.21
C MET A 1 23.65 25.25 10.86
N ILE A 2 23.27 25.11 12.13
CA ILE A 2 23.23 23.81 12.79
C ILE A 2 22.02 23.09 12.19
N SER A 3 22.27 22.19 11.23
CA SER A 3 21.26 21.21 10.84
C SER A 3 21.05 20.31 12.05
N LEU A 4 20.01 20.57 12.84
CA LEU A 4 19.52 19.61 13.81
C LEU A 4 18.85 18.48 13.01
N ALA A 5 19.67 17.58 12.48
CA ALA A 5 19.17 16.34 11.90
C ALA A 5 18.35 15.63 13.00
N LEU A 6 17.07 15.33 12.71
CA LEU A 6 16.25 14.65 13.70
C LEU A 6 16.88 13.28 14.00
N PRO A 7 16.74 12.78 15.25
CA PRO A 7 17.17 11.43 15.56
C PRO A 7 16.53 10.41 14.59
N PRO A 8 17.24 9.33 14.19
CA PRO A 8 16.71 8.36 13.23
C PRO A 8 15.33 7.80 13.59
N PHE A 9 15.09 7.57 14.89
CA PHE A 9 13.78 7.13 15.39
C PHE A 9 12.67 8.16 15.13
N LEU A 10 12.93 9.44 15.33
CA LEU A 10 11.95 10.50 15.09
C LEU A 10 11.68 10.68 13.59
N HIS A 11 12.70 10.56 12.75
CA HIS A 11 12.51 10.51 11.29
C HIS A 11 11.60 9.36 10.88
N PHE A 12 11.85 8.15 11.39
CA PHE A 12 11.02 6.98 11.13
C PHE A 12 9.57 7.22 11.57
N LEU A 13 9.36 7.73 12.79
CA LEU A 13 8.02 7.98 13.32
C LEU A 13 7.25 9.00 12.47
N LEU A 14 7.87 10.11 12.11
CA LEU A 14 7.26 11.13 11.26
C LEU A 14 6.92 10.58 9.87
N LEU A 15 7.83 9.82 9.26
CA LEU A 15 7.59 9.15 7.99
C LEU A 15 6.40 8.19 8.10
N PHE A 16 6.36 7.34 9.13
CA PHE A 16 5.28 6.37 9.32
C PHE A 16 3.92 7.05 9.55
N ILE A 17 3.87 8.12 10.34
CA ILE A 17 2.67 8.94 10.50
C ILE A 17 2.22 9.50 9.14
N TRP A 18 3.14 10.02 8.34
CA TRP A 18 2.82 10.57 7.03
C TRP A 18 2.30 9.53 6.03
N ILE A 19 2.87 8.32 6.06
CA ILE A 19 2.37 7.17 5.30
C ILE A 19 0.95 6.82 5.74
N ALA A 20 0.69 6.76 7.06
CA ALA A 20 -0.63 6.44 7.58
C ALA A 20 -1.68 7.49 7.24
N VAL A 21 -1.32 8.79 7.31
CA VAL A 21 -2.20 9.88 6.89
C VAL A 21 -2.50 9.80 5.40
N SER A 22 -1.49 9.57 4.57
CA SER A 22 -1.66 9.39 3.12
C SER A 22 -2.59 8.21 2.81
N GLY A 23 -2.34 7.06 3.45
CA GLY A 23 -3.16 5.86 3.30
C GLY A 23 -4.61 6.08 3.75
N PHE A 24 -4.83 6.82 4.84
CA PHE A 24 -6.18 7.19 5.27
C PHE A 24 -6.94 8.00 4.21
N PHE A 25 -6.31 9.04 3.65
CA PHE A 25 -6.97 9.86 2.64
C PHE A 25 -7.22 9.08 1.36
N PHE A 26 -6.28 8.24 0.94
CA PHE A 26 -6.44 7.43 -0.25
C PHE A 26 -7.53 6.37 -0.07
N ALA A 27 -7.57 5.69 1.08
CA ALA A 27 -8.65 4.76 1.42
C ALA A 27 -10.02 5.43 1.40
N LYS A 28 -10.12 6.68 1.86
CA LYS A 28 -11.35 7.45 1.71
C LYS A 28 -11.71 7.58 0.23
N VAL A 29 -10.81 8.10 -0.59
CA VAL A 29 -11.05 8.27 -2.04
C VAL A 29 -11.52 6.96 -2.68
N GLU A 30 -10.82 5.85 -2.43
CA GLU A 30 -11.20 4.54 -2.96
C GLU A 30 -12.59 4.09 -2.50
N ILE A 31 -12.93 4.24 -1.22
CA ILE A 31 -14.28 3.92 -0.72
C ILE A 31 -15.36 4.69 -1.49
N GLN A 32 -15.14 5.97 -1.82
CA GLN A 32 -16.14 6.76 -2.54
C GLN A 32 -16.31 6.34 -4.00
N ILE A 33 -15.25 5.85 -4.66
CA ILE A 33 -15.32 5.46 -6.08
C ILE A 33 -15.67 3.98 -6.28
N GLU A 34 -15.28 3.10 -5.35
CA GLU A 34 -15.51 1.65 -5.45
C GLU A 34 -16.78 1.17 -4.74
N GLY A 35 -17.16 1.85 -3.64
CA GLY A 35 -18.31 1.47 -2.83
C GLY A 35 -18.21 0.04 -2.29
N GLU A 36 -19.31 -0.72 -2.35
CA GLU A 36 -19.36 -2.09 -1.83
C GLU A 36 -18.69 -3.14 -2.74
N ALA A 37 -18.57 -2.83 -4.03
CA ALA A 37 -18.09 -3.79 -5.01
C ALA A 37 -16.58 -4.07 -4.85
N GLY A 38 -15.82 -3.02 -4.49
CA GLY A 38 -14.37 -3.11 -4.29
C GLY A 38 -13.59 -3.44 -5.56
N TRP A 39 -12.27 -3.38 -5.45
CA TRP A 39 -11.32 -3.87 -6.47
C TRP A 39 -11.61 -3.35 -7.89
N ALA A 40 -12.01 -2.08 -7.98
CA ALA A 40 -12.42 -1.39 -9.19
C ALA A 40 -13.47 -2.16 -10.03
N ALA A 41 -14.31 -3.00 -9.42
CA ALA A 41 -15.25 -3.88 -10.12
C ALA A 41 -16.23 -3.11 -11.01
N ASN A 42 -16.70 -1.95 -10.56
CA ASN A 42 -17.67 -1.11 -11.28
C ASN A 42 -17.02 0.10 -11.96
N LEU A 43 -15.69 0.26 -11.90
CA LEU A 43 -15.03 1.41 -12.51
C LEU A 43 -14.93 1.23 -14.03
N PRO A 44 -15.06 2.31 -14.82
CA PRO A 44 -15.01 2.25 -16.28
C PRO A 44 -13.55 2.12 -16.77
N THR A 45 -12.95 0.96 -16.51
CA THR A 45 -11.55 0.68 -16.80
C THR A 45 -11.38 -0.67 -17.48
N TRP A 46 -10.29 -0.83 -18.25
CA TRP A 46 -9.95 -2.13 -18.84
C TRP A 46 -9.51 -3.10 -17.75
N ARG A 47 -9.62 -4.41 -18.03
CA ARG A 47 -9.32 -5.47 -17.06
C ARG A 47 -8.61 -6.63 -17.73
N ILE A 48 -7.59 -7.15 -17.04
CA ILE A 48 -6.92 -8.42 -17.35
C ILE A 48 -7.33 -9.39 -16.24
N GLU A 49 -8.28 -10.26 -16.56
CA GLU A 49 -8.84 -11.22 -15.59
C GLU A 49 -7.92 -12.42 -15.36
N GLU A 50 -7.25 -12.89 -16.43
CA GLU A 50 -6.44 -14.11 -16.41
C GLU A 50 -5.10 -13.86 -17.10
N HIS A 51 -4.01 -14.01 -16.35
CA HIS A 51 -2.64 -14.04 -16.85
C HIS A 51 -1.72 -14.62 -15.76
N TRP A 52 -0.80 -15.52 -16.11
CA TRP A 52 0.07 -16.21 -15.12
C TRP A 52 0.92 -15.25 -14.26
N LEU A 53 1.29 -14.09 -14.81
CA LEU A 53 1.96 -13.03 -14.02
C LEU A 53 1.10 -12.49 -12.87
N LEU A 54 -0.24 -12.55 -12.98
CA LEU A 54 -1.13 -12.15 -11.88
C LEU A 54 -0.98 -13.09 -10.69
N ASP A 55 -0.75 -14.37 -10.92
CA ASP A 55 -0.54 -15.35 -9.85
C ASP A 55 0.75 -15.07 -9.06
N ILE A 56 1.77 -14.55 -9.73
CA ILE A 56 3.07 -14.27 -9.11
C ILE A 56 3.11 -12.89 -8.46
N PHE A 57 2.62 -11.86 -9.17
CA PHE A 57 2.83 -10.46 -8.79
C PHE A 57 1.58 -9.75 -8.28
N TRP A 58 0.38 -10.30 -8.48
CA TRP A 58 -0.89 -9.62 -8.20
C TRP A 58 -1.81 -10.40 -7.26
N GLY A 59 -1.30 -11.44 -6.60
CA GLY A 59 -2.08 -12.29 -5.70
C GLY A 59 -3.23 -13.01 -6.40
N SER A 60 -3.05 -13.30 -7.69
CA SER A 60 -4.07 -13.87 -8.59
C SER A 60 -5.36 -13.04 -8.67
N ARG A 61 -5.27 -11.73 -8.42
CA ARG A 61 -6.38 -10.77 -8.59
C ARG A 61 -6.36 -10.21 -10.02
N PRO A 62 -7.52 -9.78 -10.55
CA PRO A 62 -7.54 -9.07 -11.83
C PRO A 62 -6.73 -7.79 -11.77
N MET A 63 -5.87 -7.57 -12.77
CA MET A 63 -5.23 -6.26 -12.97
C MET A 63 -6.21 -5.38 -13.75
N THR A 64 -6.60 -4.25 -13.15
CA THR A 64 -7.47 -3.27 -13.80
C THR A 64 -6.66 -2.06 -14.22
N GLY A 65 -7.14 -1.29 -15.20
CA GLY A 65 -6.48 -0.06 -15.58
C GLY A 65 -6.44 0.96 -14.45
N TYR A 66 -7.44 0.96 -13.56
CA TYR A 66 -7.39 1.74 -12.32
C TYR A 66 -6.13 1.41 -11.52
N HIS A 67 -5.91 0.12 -11.21
CA HIS A 67 -4.74 -0.31 -10.47
C HIS A 67 -3.43 0.00 -11.21
N ALA A 68 -3.35 -0.28 -12.51
CA ALA A 68 -2.15 -0.01 -13.29
C ALA A 68 -1.71 1.47 -13.21
N TRP A 69 -2.67 2.39 -13.33
CA TRP A 69 -2.39 3.83 -13.27
C TRP A 69 -2.16 4.31 -11.84
N VAL A 70 -2.94 3.85 -10.86
CA VAL A 70 -2.85 4.36 -9.50
C VAL A 70 -1.57 3.86 -8.80
N PHE A 71 -1.16 2.61 -9.01
CA PHE A 71 0.11 2.10 -8.52
C PHE A 71 1.30 2.85 -9.14
N SER A 72 1.25 3.13 -10.44
CA SER A 72 2.29 3.90 -11.14
C SER A 72 2.36 5.34 -10.63
N PHE A 73 1.19 5.97 -10.43
CA PHE A 73 1.09 7.32 -9.88
C PHE A 73 1.68 7.40 -8.48
N MET A 74 1.29 6.51 -7.57
CA MET A 74 1.82 6.49 -6.21
C MET A 74 3.32 6.19 -6.19
N CYS A 75 3.81 5.30 -7.06
CA CYS A 75 5.23 5.08 -7.24
C CYS A 75 5.95 6.38 -7.63
N ALA A 76 5.44 7.11 -8.62
CA ALA A 76 6.01 8.40 -9.03
C ALA A 76 5.98 9.44 -7.90
N VAL A 77 4.89 9.54 -7.15
CA VAL A 77 4.75 10.45 -6.00
C VAL A 77 5.79 10.15 -4.92
N PHE A 78 5.98 8.89 -4.57
CA PHE A 78 6.93 8.49 -3.52
C PHE A 78 8.39 8.69 -3.98
N HIS A 79 8.67 8.58 -5.28
CA HIS A 79 10.00 8.86 -5.85
C HIS A 79 10.25 10.33 -6.16
N LEU A 80 9.22 11.20 -6.09
CA LEU A 80 9.34 12.60 -6.45
C LEU A 80 10.46 13.33 -5.67
N PRO A 81 10.58 13.21 -4.33
CA PRO A 81 11.62 13.92 -3.59
C PRO A 81 13.04 13.48 -3.99
N VAL A 82 13.28 12.17 -4.13
CA VAL A 82 14.61 11.65 -4.51
C VAL A 82 14.99 12.04 -5.93
N THR A 83 14.00 12.08 -6.83
CA THR A 83 14.18 12.49 -8.23
C THR A 83 14.54 13.97 -8.31
N LEU A 84 13.82 14.83 -7.59
CA LEU A 84 14.08 16.28 -7.57
C LEU A 84 15.43 16.62 -6.94
N LEU A 85 15.83 15.90 -5.89
CA LEU A 85 17.09 16.14 -5.19
C LEU A 85 18.29 15.45 -5.85
N GLY A 86 18.07 14.52 -6.78
CA GLY A 86 19.12 13.73 -7.42
C GLY A 86 19.90 12.84 -6.43
N GLN A 87 19.29 12.45 -5.31
CA GLN A 87 19.95 11.76 -4.19
C GLN A 87 19.62 10.27 -4.16
N TRP A 88 19.74 9.57 -5.28
CA TRP A 88 19.42 8.14 -5.30
C TRP A 88 20.48 7.32 -4.56
N SER A 89 20.03 6.42 -3.69
CA SER A 89 20.85 5.39 -3.07
C SER A 89 20.00 4.15 -2.78
N LEU A 90 20.63 2.99 -2.61
CA LEU A 90 19.91 1.75 -2.25
C LEU A 90 19.17 1.88 -0.91
N ALA A 91 19.72 2.65 0.04
CA ALA A 91 19.05 2.92 1.31
C ALA A 91 17.78 3.77 1.13
N ILE A 92 17.82 4.77 0.25
CA ILE A 92 16.64 5.60 -0.07
C ILE A 92 15.61 4.79 -0.85
N GLU A 93 16.03 3.99 -1.83
CA GLU A 93 15.16 3.08 -2.56
C GLU A 93 14.44 2.11 -1.61
N ALA A 94 15.19 1.46 -0.71
CA ALA A 94 14.60 0.59 0.30
C ALA A 94 13.60 1.33 1.20
N ARG A 95 13.87 2.58 1.57
CA ARG A 95 12.93 3.41 2.35
C ARG A 95 11.66 3.70 1.55
N ILE A 96 11.77 4.01 0.27
CA ILE A 96 10.62 4.29 -0.62
C ILE A 96 9.78 3.03 -0.78
N LEU A 97 10.40 1.89 -1.10
CA LEU A 97 9.69 0.61 -1.26
C LEU A 97 9.01 0.17 0.03
N ALA A 98 9.68 0.28 1.17
CA ALA A 98 9.06 0.03 2.48
C ALA A 98 7.85 0.96 2.70
N SER A 99 8.00 2.24 2.37
CA SER A 99 6.93 3.22 2.52
C SER A 99 5.72 2.89 1.64
N LEU A 100 5.93 2.44 0.41
CA LEU A 100 4.86 1.97 -0.49
C LEU A 100 4.18 0.70 0.05
N MET A 101 4.94 -0.27 0.57
CA MET A 101 4.37 -1.49 1.16
C MET A 101 3.46 -1.17 2.35
N TYR A 102 3.92 -0.33 3.27
CA TYR A 102 3.10 0.10 4.41
C TYR A 102 1.93 0.99 3.98
N PHE A 103 2.11 1.84 2.97
CA PHE A 103 1.03 2.64 2.40
C PHE A 103 -0.11 1.74 1.93
N TRP A 104 0.15 0.80 1.01
CA TRP A 104 -0.89 -0.08 0.45
C TRP A 104 -1.52 -0.98 1.52
N MET A 105 -0.74 -1.45 2.48
CA MET A 105 -1.28 -2.27 3.58
C MET A 105 -2.19 -1.46 4.51
N ILE A 106 -1.79 -0.24 4.89
CA ILE A 106 -2.59 0.62 5.77
C ILE A 106 -3.84 1.10 5.04
N GLU A 107 -3.68 1.51 3.79
CA GLU A 107 -4.76 1.96 2.92
C GLU A 107 -5.81 0.85 2.76
N ASP A 108 -5.46 -0.34 2.28
CA ASP A 108 -6.40 -1.45 2.07
C ASP A 108 -7.07 -1.88 3.39
N PHE A 109 -6.33 -1.87 4.52
CA PHE A 109 -6.91 -2.14 5.83
C PHE A 109 -7.96 -1.07 6.22
N LEU A 110 -7.63 0.20 6.04
CA LEU A 110 -8.53 1.31 6.31
C LEU A 110 -9.71 1.32 5.33
N TRP A 111 -9.52 0.90 4.09
CA TRP A 111 -10.58 0.70 3.12
C TRP A 111 -11.64 -0.23 3.72
N PHE A 112 -11.26 -1.43 4.16
CA PHE A 112 -12.21 -2.37 4.75
C PHE A 112 -12.85 -1.86 6.03
N VAL A 113 -12.04 -1.33 6.94
CA VAL A 113 -12.50 -0.93 8.28
C VAL A 113 -13.44 0.28 8.21
N LEU A 114 -13.20 1.21 7.29
CA LEU A 114 -13.95 2.45 7.16
C LEU A 114 -15.05 2.39 6.10
N ASN A 115 -15.07 1.38 5.22
CA ASN A 115 -16.14 1.20 4.24
C ASN A 115 -17.43 0.73 4.95
N PRO A 116 -18.54 1.48 4.87
CA PRO A 116 -19.80 1.10 5.49
C PRO A 116 -20.37 -0.25 5.04
N ALA A 117 -20.01 -0.72 3.83
CA ALA A 117 -20.42 -2.03 3.34
C ALA A 117 -19.66 -3.19 3.98
N TYR A 118 -18.48 -2.93 4.55
CA TYR A 118 -17.59 -3.91 5.19
C TYR A 118 -17.53 -3.70 6.70
N GLY A 119 -16.65 -2.83 7.17
CA GLY A 119 -16.32 -2.63 8.57
C GLY A 119 -15.53 -3.79 9.18
N LEU A 120 -15.10 -3.59 10.43
CA LEU A 120 -14.32 -4.59 11.19
C LEU A 120 -15.00 -5.96 11.29
N ALA A 121 -16.34 -6.00 11.29
CA ALA A 121 -17.10 -7.25 11.38
C ALA A 121 -16.90 -8.16 10.17
N LYS A 122 -16.66 -7.59 8.99
CA LYS A 122 -16.44 -8.29 7.72
C LYS A 122 -14.95 -8.40 7.35
N PHE A 123 -14.03 -7.93 8.19
CA PHE A 123 -12.59 -8.13 7.99
C PHE A 123 -12.16 -9.54 8.41
N ARG A 124 -12.52 -10.53 7.59
CA ARG A 124 -12.26 -11.95 7.83
C ARG A 124 -12.29 -12.75 6.52
N PRO A 125 -11.73 -13.98 6.51
CA PRO A 125 -11.86 -14.87 5.36
C PRO A 125 -13.33 -15.11 4.99
N GLY A 126 -13.64 -15.12 3.69
CA GLY A 126 -14.97 -15.40 3.15
C GLY A 126 -15.82 -14.17 2.83
N ASP A 127 -15.68 -13.07 3.59
CA ASP A 127 -16.34 -11.79 3.27
C ASP A 127 -15.52 -10.94 2.29
N ILE A 128 -14.21 -11.19 2.23
CA ILE A 128 -13.26 -10.46 1.39
C ILE A 128 -12.70 -11.42 0.35
N HIS A 129 -13.18 -11.30 -0.88
CA HIS A 129 -12.91 -12.28 -1.93
C HIS A 129 -11.58 -12.07 -2.67
N TRP A 130 -11.01 -10.85 -2.64
CA TRP A 130 -9.73 -10.58 -3.30
C TRP A 130 -8.50 -10.96 -2.47
N HIS A 131 -8.64 -11.14 -1.15
CA HIS A 131 -7.59 -11.77 -0.33
C HIS A 131 -7.81 -13.28 -0.26
N LYS A 132 -7.03 -14.04 -1.04
CA LYS A 132 -7.20 -15.51 -1.15
C LYS A 132 -6.64 -16.28 0.04
N HIS A 133 -5.53 -15.80 0.60
CA HIS A 133 -4.79 -16.50 1.64
C HIS A 133 -4.78 -15.70 2.93
N TRP A 134 -5.05 -16.39 4.04
CA TRP A 134 -5.18 -15.80 5.36
C TRP A 134 -4.39 -16.62 6.38
N VAL A 135 -3.76 -15.92 7.32
CA VAL A 135 -3.21 -16.51 8.54
C VAL A 135 -4.01 -15.92 9.70
N TRP A 136 -4.82 -16.77 10.33
CA TRP A 136 -5.83 -16.35 11.32
C TRP A 136 -6.83 -15.33 10.76
N ARG A 137 -6.69 -14.06 11.12
CA ARG A 137 -7.53 -12.93 10.65
C ARG A 137 -6.74 -11.90 9.85
N VAL A 138 -5.53 -12.24 9.43
CA VAL A 138 -4.65 -11.33 8.70
C VAL A 138 -4.43 -11.89 7.29
N PRO A 139 -4.69 -11.12 6.23
CA PRO A 139 -4.31 -11.51 4.88
C PRO A 139 -2.82 -11.83 4.81
N VAL A 140 -2.44 -12.90 4.11
CA VAL A 140 -1.01 -13.28 3.97
C VAL A 140 -0.21 -12.13 3.33
N ASP A 141 -0.78 -11.43 2.36
CA ASP A 141 -0.16 -10.28 1.70
C ASP A 141 0.24 -9.20 2.72
N TYR A 142 -0.58 -8.96 3.74
CA TYR A 142 -0.27 -7.99 4.80
C TYR A 142 0.91 -8.47 5.65
N ALA A 143 0.94 -9.76 6.01
CA ALA A 143 2.03 -10.31 6.78
C ALA A 143 3.36 -10.22 6.02
N VAL A 144 3.33 -10.52 4.71
CA VAL A 144 4.50 -10.38 3.82
C VAL A 144 4.93 -8.92 3.70
N PHE A 145 4.00 -8.00 3.42
CA PHE A 145 4.30 -6.57 3.28
C PHE A 145 4.85 -5.98 4.58
N ALA A 146 4.28 -6.33 5.73
CA ALA A 146 4.78 -5.90 7.04
C ALA A 146 6.18 -6.43 7.31
N ALA A 147 6.45 -7.72 7.04
CA ALA A 147 7.76 -8.31 7.32
C ALA A 147 8.85 -7.77 6.39
N VAL A 148 8.60 -7.73 5.08
CA VAL A 148 9.55 -7.23 4.09
C VAL A 148 9.74 -5.71 4.26
N GLY A 149 8.66 -4.96 4.45
CA GLY A 149 8.71 -3.52 4.71
C GLY A 149 9.51 -3.19 5.97
N ALA A 150 9.33 -3.94 7.06
CA ALA A 150 10.12 -3.76 8.28
C ALA A 150 11.61 -4.02 8.04
N ALA A 151 11.97 -5.06 7.28
CA ALA A 151 13.35 -5.36 6.93
C ALA A 151 13.99 -4.25 6.07
N LEU A 152 13.26 -3.73 5.08
CA LEU A 152 13.69 -2.63 4.23
C LEU A 152 13.85 -1.32 4.99
N PHE A 153 12.91 -0.98 5.89
CA PHE A 153 13.07 0.17 6.77
C PHE A 153 14.29 0.01 7.67
N TRP A 154 14.42 -1.13 8.32
CA TRP A 154 15.56 -1.42 9.18
C TRP A 154 16.90 -1.27 8.42
N TYR A 155 17.01 -1.77 7.18
CA TYR A 155 18.17 -1.54 6.31
C TYR A 155 18.36 -0.06 5.97
N SER A 156 17.30 0.68 5.64
CA SER A 156 17.38 2.08 5.21
C SER A 156 17.82 3.08 6.29
N PHE A 157 17.73 2.70 7.58
CA PHE A 157 18.09 3.55 8.72
C PHE A 157 19.37 3.10 9.44
N ARG A 158 20.02 2.03 8.95
CA ARG A 158 21.38 1.66 9.36
C ARG A 158 22.41 2.56 8.68
#